data_AF-A0A1Q7AAU0-F1
#
_entry.id   AF-A0A1Q7AAU0-F1
#
_cell.length_a   1.000
_cell.length_b   1.000
_cell.length_c   1.000
_cell.angle_alpha   90.00
_cell.angle_beta   90.00
_cell.angle_gamma   90.00
#
_symmetry.space_group_name_H-M   'P 1'
#
loop_
_entity.id
_entity.type
_entity.pdbx_description
1 polymer ?
#
loop_
_entity_poly.entity_id
_entity_poly.type
_entity_poly.pdbx_seq_one_letter_code
_entity_poly.pdbx_strand_id
1 'polypeptide(L)'
;MTCAELLDRYTDFRDGLITAPRELRRFERHLASCPACRRYDAAVRRGVRALQTVETIEPSPEFRRRLEARLAQERRALVQVPASAGIAAALFVAAALALLALEGVRRPPVARAPVLPPVSFPKPVAHAGVPFVSFQDPRASVVTGNPSPYGTALVEPASAGR
;
A
#
# COMPACT_ATOMS: atom_id res chain seq x y z
N MET A 1 -12.38 21.76 -17.94
CA MET A 1 -12.89 22.87 -17.12
C MET A 1 -13.41 23.94 -18.04
N THR A 2 -14.43 24.65 -17.59
CA THR A 2 -14.99 25.80 -18.31
C THR A 2 -14.17 27.06 -17.99
N CYS A 3 -14.34 28.12 -18.78
CA CYS A 3 -13.69 29.39 -18.51
C CYS A 3 -14.16 29.99 -17.16
N ALA A 4 -15.44 29.83 -16.83
CA ALA A 4 -16.01 30.33 -15.57
C ALA A 4 -15.38 29.63 -14.35
N GLU A 5 -15.26 28.28 -14.39
CA GLU A 5 -14.58 27.50 -13.35
C GLU A 5 -13.12 27.93 -13.16
N LEU A 6 -12.41 28.25 -14.25
CA LEU A 6 -11.03 28.69 -14.17
C LEU A 6 -10.94 30.09 -13.54
N LEU A 7 -11.79 31.04 -13.97
CA LEU A 7 -11.75 32.42 -13.49
C LEU A 7 -12.10 32.53 -12.01
N ASP A 8 -13.10 31.77 -11.55
CA ASP A 8 -13.54 31.73 -10.15
C ASP A 8 -12.42 31.33 -9.19
N ARG A 9 -11.58 30.37 -9.61
CA ARG A 9 -10.48 29.80 -8.82
C ARG A 9 -9.10 30.18 -9.34
N TYR A 10 -9.00 31.23 -10.15
CA TYR A 10 -7.75 31.61 -10.82
C TYR A 10 -6.70 32.09 -9.81
N THR A 11 -7.11 32.86 -8.80
CA THR A 11 -6.20 33.40 -7.79
C THR A 11 -5.58 32.27 -6.97
N ASP A 12 -6.39 31.30 -6.51
CA ASP A 12 -5.90 30.11 -5.82
C ASP A 12 -4.88 29.32 -6.65
N PHE A 13 -5.14 29.19 -7.96
CA PHE A 13 -4.20 28.55 -8.89
C PHE A 13 -2.91 29.35 -9.01
N ARG A 14 -3.00 30.68 -9.18
CA ARG A 14 -1.87 31.59 -9.36
C ARG A 14 -0.97 31.63 -8.12
N ASP A 15 -1.57 31.60 -6.94
CA ASP A 15 -0.90 31.72 -5.65
C ASP A 15 -0.39 30.36 -5.12
N GLY A 16 -0.65 29.28 -5.86
CA GLY A 16 -0.18 27.93 -5.52
C GLY A 16 -0.97 27.25 -4.41
N LEU A 17 -2.19 27.71 -4.11
CA LEU A 17 -3.08 27.11 -3.11
C LEU A 17 -3.71 25.80 -3.61
N ILE A 18 -3.75 25.59 -4.93
CA ILE A 18 -4.18 24.32 -5.53
C ILE A 18 -3.03 23.31 -5.49
N THR A 19 -3.07 22.38 -4.54
CA THR A 19 -2.00 21.39 -4.33
C THR A 19 -2.26 20.05 -5.04
N ALA A 20 -3.52 19.74 -5.36
CA ALA A 20 -3.88 18.47 -5.98
C ALA A 20 -3.34 18.37 -7.43
N PRO A 21 -2.48 17.38 -7.77
CA PRO A 21 -1.83 17.32 -9.09
C PRO A 21 -2.79 17.20 -10.28
N ARG A 22 -3.94 16.53 -10.07
CA ARG A 22 -4.96 16.40 -11.12
C ARG A 22 -5.64 17.73 -11.44
N GLU A 23 -5.90 18.54 -10.41
CA GLU A 23 -6.51 19.86 -10.57
C GLU A 23 -5.51 20.82 -11.23
N LEU A 24 -4.25 20.86 -10.80
CA LEU A 24 -3.19 21.64 -11.46
C LEU A 24 -3.13 21.37 -12.97
N ARG A 25 -3.07 20.09 -13.37
CA ARG A 25 -3.10 19.70 -14.79
C ARG A 25 -4.39 20.10 -15.52
N ARG A 26 -5.52 20.25 -14.82
CA ARG A 26 -6.78 20.70 -15.41
C ARG A 26 -6.69 22.20 -15.76
N PHE A 27 -6.12 23.01 -14.87
CA PHE A 27 -5.84 24.43 -15.12
C PHE A 27 -4.82 24.64 -16.24
N GLU A 28 -3.68 23.95 -16.18
CA GLU A 28 -2.62 24.05 -17.18
C GLU A 28 -3.13 23.70 -18.60
N ARG A 29 -3.89 22.61 -18.72
CA ARG A 29 -4.49 22.21 -20.00
C ARG A 29 -5.46 23.27 -20.54
N HIS A 30 -6.26 23.89 -19.68
CA HIS A 30 -7.19 24.92 -20.12
C HIS A 30 -6.47 26.21 -20.55
N LEU A 31 -5.42 26.63 -19.82
CA LEU A 31 -4.60 27.78 -20.24
C LEU A 31 -3.87 27.52 -21.56
N ALA A 32 -3.48 26.26 -21.82
CA ALA A 32 -2.90 25.87 -23.10
C ALA A 32 -3.91 25.93 -24.25
N SER A 33 -5.14 25.47 -24.03
CA SER A 33 -6.15 25.34 -25.09
C SER A 33 -7.03 26.58 -25.31
N CYS A 34 -7.25 27.43 -24.30
CA CYS A 34 -8.18 28.57 -24.35
C CYS A 34 -7.45 29.91 -24.56
N PRO A 35 -7.61 30.59 -25.71
CA PRO A 35 -6.98 31.87 -25.98
C PRO A 35 -7.45 33.02 -25.09
N ALA A 36 -8.69 32.99 -24.62
CA ALA A 36 -9.24 34.02 -23.74
C ALA A 36 -8.58 33.96 -22.35
N CYS A 37 -8.57 32.77 -21.72
CA CYS A 37 -7.97 32.58 -20.40
C CYS A 37 -6.44 32.75 -20.42
N ARG A 38 -5.76 32.38 -21.52
CA ARG A 38 -4.33 32.67 -21.69
C ARG A 38 -4.04 34.18 -21.74
N ARG A 39 -4.87 34.96 -22.44
CA ARG A 39 -4.74 36.44 -22.47
C ARG A 39 -4.95 37.04 -21.09
N TYR A 40 -5.94 36.54 -20.35
CA TYR A 40 -6.20 36.94 -18.97
C TYR A 40 -4.99 36.66 -18.07
N ASP A 41 -4.45 35.43 -18.08
CA ASP A 41 -3.26 35.07 -17.31
C ASP A 41 -2.06 35.98 -17.63
N ALA A 42 -1.83 36.24 -18.92
CA ALA A 42 -0.76 37.12 -19.35
C ALA A 42 -0.97 38.58 -18.88
N ALA A 43 -2.21 39.08 -18.90
CA ALA A 43 -2.53 40.43 -18.42
C ALA A 43 -2.27 40.57 -16.92
N VAL A 44 -2.75 39.62 -16.11
CA VAL A 44 -2.52 39.62 -14.66
C VAL A 44 -1.03 39.53 -14.34
N ARG A 45 -0.30 38.62 -15.01
CA ARG A 45 1.17 38.49 -14.85
C ARG A 45 1.92 39.77 -15.20
N ARG A 46 1.47 40.52 -16.21
CA ARG A 46 2.08 41.82 -16.55
C ARG A 46 1.77 42.87 -15.50
N GLY A 47 0.53 42.96 -15.04
CA GLY A 47 0.11 43.90 -13.99
C GLY A 47 0.90 43.70 -12.70
N VAL A 48 1.00 42.45 -12.22
CA VAL A 48 1.78 42.14 -11.01
C VAL A 48 3.26 42.51 -11.17
N ARG A 49 3.87 42.20 -12.32
CA ARG A 49 5.26 42.58 -12.58
C ARG A 49 5.47 44.09 -12.61
N ALA A 50 4.54 44.84 -13.19
CA ALA A 50 4.60 46.30 -13.19
C ALA A 50 4.51 46.88 -11.77
N LEU A 51 3.68 46.29 -10.90
CA LEU A 51 3.60 46.69 -9.50
C LEU A 51 4.89 46.34 -8.72
N GLN A 52 5.53 45.22 -9.04
CA GLN A 52 6.80 44.82 -8.44
C GLN A 52 7.99 45.71 -8.85
N THR A 53 7.89 46.45 -9.95
CA THR A 53 8.93 47.39 -10.38
C THR A 53 8.84 48.76 -9.70
N VAL A 54 7.74 49.04 -8.98
CA VAL A 54 7.59 50.25 -8.17
C VAL A 54 8.45 50.11 -6.92
N GLU A 55 8.97 51.22 -6.40
CA GLU A 55 9.78 51.26 -5.18
C GLU A 55 9.14 50.42 -4.07
N THR A 56 9.91 49.42 -3.62
CA THR A 56 9.43 48.49 -2.61
C THR A 56 9.28 49.26 -1.31
N ILE A 57 8.10 49.17 -0.68
CA ILE A 57 7.90 49.71 0.66
C ILE A 57 8.84 48.96 1.61
N GLU A 58 9.91 49.61 2.04
CA GLU A 58 10.85 49.00 2.98
C GLU A 58 10.13 48.82 4.33
N PRO A 59 9.94 47.58 4.82
CA PRO A 59 9.31 47.36 6.10
C PRO A 59 10.18 47.94 7.22
N SER A 60 9.55 48.44 8.29
CA SER A 60 10.29 48.96 9.44
C SER A 60 11.31 47.91 9.95
N PRO A 61 12.51 48.30 10.43
CA PRO A 61 13.52 47.35 10.91
C PRO A 61 12.97 46.36 11.95
N GLU A 62 12.03 46.83 12.78
CA GLU A 62 11.36 46.06 13.82
C GLU A 62 10.34 45.04 13.31
N PHE A 63 9.85 45.19 12.08
CA PHE A 63 8.83 44.33 11.50
C PHE A 63 9.30 42.88 11.39
N ARG A 64 10.52 42.66 10.90
CA ARG A 64 11.09 41.31 10.74
C ARG A 64 11.15 40.57 12.07
N ARG A 65 11.65 41.26 13.11
CA ARG A 65 11.74 40.71 14.47
C ARG A 65 10.36 40.31 15.02
N ARG A 66 9.36 41.20 14.89
CA ARG A 66 7.99 40.89 15.34
C ARG A 66 7.35 39.75 14.56
N LEU A 67 7.58 39.72 13.24
CA LEU A 67 7.08 38.68 12.37
C LEU A 67 7.66 37.30 12.73
N GLU A 68 8.98 37.23 12.90
CA GLU A 68 9.67 35.99 13.31
C GLU A 68 9.18 35.50 14.68
N ALA A 69 9.05 36.40 15.64
CA ALA A 69 8.52 36.07 16.97
C ALA A 69 7.09 35.50 16.88
N ARG A 70 6.23 36.12 16.07
CA ARG A 70 4.86 35.63 15.88
C ARG A 70 4.83 34.27 15.17
N LEU A 71 5.60 34.10 14.10
CA LEU A 71 5.68 32.82 13.37
C LEU A 71 6.20 31.70 14.27
N ALA A 72 7.18 31.97 15.14
CA ALA A 72 7.67 31.00 16.11
C ALA A 72 6.58 30.58 17.12
N GLN A 73 5.75 31.52 17.57
CA GLN A 73 4.64 31.24 18.47
C GLN A 73 3.57 30.36 17.79
N GLU A 74 3.16 30.69 16.57
CA GLU A 74 2.17 29.90 15.81
C GLU A 74 2.69 28.48 15.52
N ARG A 75 3.98 28.34 15.14
CA ARG A 75 4.60 27.02 14.94
C ARG A 75 4.58 26.18 16.21
N ARG A 76 4.80 26.78 17.38
CA ARG A 76 4.69 26.08 18.67
C ARG A 76 3.24 25.66 18.95
N ALA A 77 2.27 26.53 18.68
CA ALA A 77 0.85 26.22 18.88
C ALA A 77 0.41 25.02 18.02
N LEU A 78 0.88 24.92 16.76
CA LEU A 78 0.59 23.79 15.87
C LEU A 78 1.24 22.46 16.34
N VAL A 79 2.37 22.54 17.04
CA VAL A 79 3.12 21.37 17.53
C VAL A 79 2.68 20.95 18.94
N GLN A 80 1.96 21.79 19.67
CA GLN A 80 1.42 21.45 20.98
C GLN A 80 0.27 20.45 20.86
N VAL A 81 0.65 19.18 20.74
CA VAL A 81 -0.23 18.06 21.04
C VAL A 81 -0.50 18.10 22.55
N PRO A 82 -1.76 18.04 23.03
CA PRO A 82 -2.05 18.06 24.45
C PRO A 82 -1.32 16.91 25.15
N ALA A 83 -0.73 17.16 26.32
CA ALA A 83 0.06 16.16 27.07
C ALA A 83 -0.72 14.85 27.31
N SER A 84 -2.06 14.93 27.40
CA SER A 84 -2.96 13.78 27.50
C SER A 84 -2.93 12.84 26.30
N ALA A 85 -2.67 13.35 25.09
CA ALA A 85 -2.56 12.51 23.89
C ALA A 85 -1.27 11.67 23.90
N GLY A 86 -0.18 12.19 24.49
CA GLY A 86 1.04 11.42 24.71
C GLY A 86 0.82 10.26 25.68
N ILE A 87 0.10 10.51 26.78
CA ILE A 87 -0.27 9.48 27.76
C ILE A 87 -1.20 8.43 27.13
N ALA A 88 -2.23 8.86 26.39
CA ALA A 88 -3.15 7.95 25.71
C ALA A 88 -2.43 7.06 24.68
N ALA A 89 -1.51 7.63 23.90
CA ALA A 89 -0.69 6.87 22.95
C ALA A 89 0.23 5.87 23.68
N ALA A 90 0.88 6.28 24.77
CA ALA A 90 1.71 5.40 25.57
C ALA A 90 0.92 4.24 26.19
N LEU A 91 -0.27 4.51 26.73
CA LEU A 91 -1.18 3.49 27.27
C LEU A 91 -1.66 2.54 26.17
N PHE A 92 -1.97 3.05 24.98
CA PHE A 92 -2.37 2.22 23.85
C PHE A 92 -1.25 1.26 23.42
N VAL A 93 -0.02 1.77 23.30
CA VAL A 93 1.17 0.94 23.00
C VAL A 93 1.40 -0.09 24.10
N ALA A 94 1.32 0.30 25.38
CA ALA A 94 1.48 -0.61 26.50
C ALA A 94 0.41 -1.71 26.52
N ALA A 95 -0.85 -1.38 26.26
CA ALA A 95 -1.95 -2.34 26.17
C ALA A 95 -1.77 -3.31 25.00
N ALA A 96 -1.33 -2.82 23.83
CA ALA A 96 -1.03 -3.66 22.67
C ALA A 96 0.11 -4.66 22.97
N LEU A 97 1.19 -4.20 23.61
CA LEU A 97 2.29 -5.06 24.04
C LEU A 97 1.83 -6.10 25.09
N ALA A 98 0.99 -5.70 26.04
CA ALA A 98 0.44 -6.61 27.03
C ALA A 98 -0.43 -7.70 26.39
N LEU A 99 -1.28 -7.35 25.42
CA LEU A 99 -2.08 -8.30 24.63
C LEU A 99 -1.19 -9.29 23.87
N LEU A 100 -0.14 -8.81 23.19
CA LEU A 100 0.80 -9.67 22.49
C LEU A 100 1.53 -10.64 23.44
N ALA A 101 1.92 -10.17 24.63
CA ALA A 101 2.54 -11.01 25.65
C ALA A 101 1.57 -12.09 26.18
N LEU A 102 0.32 -11.71 26.45
CA LEU A 102 -0.73 -12.64 26.90
C LEU A 102 -1.02 -13.72 25.86
N GLU A 103 -1.15 -13.36 24.59
CA GLU A 103 -1.34 -14.32 23.49
C GLU A 103 -0.12 -15.22 23.29
N GLY A 104 1.09 -14.68 23.44
CA GLY A 104 2.33 -15.46 23.37
C GLY A 104 2.46 -16.50 24.49
N VAL A 105 2.08 -16.13 25.72
CA VAL A 105 2.11 -17.01 26.91
C VAL A 105 0.99 -18.03 26.89
N ARG A 106 -0.18 -17.69 26.31
CA ARG A 106 -1.34 -18.58 26.22
C ARG A 106 -1.30 -19.56 25.06
N ARG A 107 -0.29 -19.54 24.19
CA ARG A 107 -0.16 -20.59 23.16
C ARG A 107 -0.11 -21.93 23.88
N PRO A 108 -1.15 -22.78 23.81
CA PRO A 108 -1.05 -24.10 24.37
C PRO A 108 0.11 -24.80 23.66
N PRO A 109 0.91 -25.62 24.37
CA PRO A 109 1.89 -26.45 23.69
C PRO A 109 1.15 -27.15 22.56
N VAL A 110 1.57 -26.92 21.32
CA VAL A 110 1.01 -27.62 20.16
C VAL A 110 1.11 -29.09 20.53
N ALA A 111 -0.03 -29.70 20.84
CA ALA A 111 -0.08 -31.08 21.28
C ALA A 111 0.56 -31.87 20.14
N ARG A 112 1.76 -32.40 20.37
CA ARG A 112 2.39 -33.29 19.39
C ARG A 112 1.38 -34.39 19.18
N ALA A 113 0.80 -34.44 17.99
CA ALA A 113 -0.10 -35.51 17.61
C ALA A 113 0.63 -36.82 17.97
N PRO A 114 -0.01 -37.73 18.72
CA PRO A 114 0.60 -39.01 19.02
C PRO A 114 1.00 -39.64 17.69
N VAL A 115 2.25 -40.13 17.62
CA VAL A 115 2.74 -40.84 16.44
C VAL A 115 1.87 -42.08 16.30
N LEU A 116 0.86 -42.01 15.43
CA LEU A 116 0.01 -43.14 15.14
C LEU A 116 0.89 -44.22 14.50
N PRO A 117 0.69 -45.50 14.87
CA PRO A 117 1.40 -46.58 14.21
C PRO A 117 1.15 -46.50 12.70
N PRO A 118 2.16 -46.78 11.86
CA PRO A 118 1.99 -46.74 10.42
C PRO A 118 0.88 -47.72 10.02
N VAL A 119 -0.25 -47.17 9.58
CA VAL A 119 -1.37 -47.95 9.07
C VAL A 119 -1.10 -48.19 7.59
N SER A 120 -1.22 -49.45 7.16
CA SER A 120 -1.10 -49.81 5.75
C SER A 120 -2.32 -49.30 4.99
N PHE A 121 -2.23 -48.08 4.43
CA PHE A 121 -3.26 -47.57 3.55
C PHE A 121 -3.19 -48.29 2.19
N PRO A 122 -4.34 -48.68 1.60
CA PRO A 122 -4.33 -49.27 0.28
C PRO A 122 -3.84 -48.24 -0.73
N LYS A 123 -2.90 -48.65 -1.59
CA LYS A 123 -2.26 -47.74 -2.53
C LYS A 123 -3.28 -47.39 -3.62
N PRO A 124 -3.63 -46.10 -3.82
CA PRO A 124 -4.47 -45.72 -4.94
C PRO A 124 -3.68 -45.91 -6.23
N VAL A 125 -4.26 -46.64 -7.18
CA VAL A 125 -3.73 -46.88 -8.52
C VAL A 125 -4.66 -46.21 -9.51
N ALA A 126 -4.12 -45.30 -10.32
CA ALA A 126 -4.88 -44.63 -11.37
C ALA A 126 -4.86 -45.48 -12.66
N HIS A 127 -6.01 -45.61 -13.31
CA HIS A 127 -6.19 -46.35 -14.57
C HIS A 127 -6.65 -45.40 -15.68
N ALA A 128 -6.31 -45.73 -16.92
CA ALA A 128 -6.75 -44.97 -18.10
C ALA A 128 -8.23 -45.24 -18.50
N GLY A 129 -8.94 -46.14 -17.79
CA GLY A 129 -10.34 -46.49 -18.01
C GLY A 129 -11.14 -46.50 -16.71
N VAL A 130 -12.47 -46.69 -16.79
CA VAL A 130 -13.34 -46.69 -15.59
C VAL A 130 -13.35 -48.05 -14.87
N PRO A 131 -13.21 -48.10 -13.53
CA PRO A 131 -12.97 -46.97 -12.63
C PRO A 131 -11.52 -46.44 -12.70
N PHE A 132 -11.40 -45.11 -12.79
CA PHE A 132 -10.13 -44.39 -13.02
C PHE A 132 -9.19 -44.41 -11.80
N VAL A 133 -9.69 -44.80 -10.61
CA VAL A 133 -8.88 -45.08 -9.43
C VAL A 133 -9.38 -46.38 -8.78
N SER A 134 -8.46 -47.30 -8.50
CA SER A 134 -8.71 -48.47 -7.65
C SER A 134 -7.76 -48.49 -6.46
N PHE A 135 -8.19 -49.08 -5.35
CA PHE A 135 -7.36 -49.24 -4.16
C PHE A 135 -6.79 -50.66 -4.11
N GLN A 136 -5.47 -50.80 -4.20
CA GLN A 136 -4.82 -52.10 -4.16
C GLN A 136 -4.49 -52.47 -2.70
N ASP A 137 -4.94 -53.66 -2.28
CA ASP A 137 -4.63 -54.18 -0.94
C ASP A 137 -3.13 -54.49 -0.83
N PRO A 138 -2.41 -53.91 0.14
CA PRO A 138 -0.98 -54.14 0.33
C PRO A 138 -0.64 -55.60 0.66
N ARG A 139 -1.61 -56.44 1.08
CA ARG A 139 -1.40 -57.89 1.30
C ARG A 139 -1.53 -58.73 0.04
N ALA A 140 -2.09 -58.18 -1.04
CA ALA A 140 -2.32 -58.90 -2.30
C ALA A 140 -1.17 -58.76 -3.31
N SER A 141 -0.11 -58.00 -3.00
CA SER A 141 1.05 -57.88 -3.89
C SER A 141 1.95 -59.11 -3.80
N VAL A 142 1.67 -60.14 -4.60
CA VAL A 142 2.67 -61.16 -4.94
C VAL A 142 3.48 -60.62 -6.11
N VAL A 143 4.67 -60.07 -5.84
CA VAL A 143 5.63 -59.73 -6.89
C VAL A 143 6.69 -60.81 -6.91
N THR A 144 6.64 -61.67 -7.92
CA THR A 144 7.76 -62.55 -8.27
C THR A 144 8.88 -61.65 -8.81
N GLY A 145 9.94 -61.43 -8.01
CA GLY A 145 11.23 -60.98 -8.53
C GLY A 145 11.65 -59.51 -8.35
N ASN A 146 11.09 -58.72 -7.42
CA ASN A 146 11.66 -57.41 -7.08
C ASN A 146 12.02 -57.31 -5.57
N PRO A 147 13.31 -57.20 -5.19
CA PRO A 147 13.73 -57.19 -3.79
C PRO A 147 13.57 -55.84 -3.07
N SER A 148 12.96 -54.82 -3.69
CA SER A 148 12.68 -53.54 -3.03
C SER A 148 11.20 -53.13 -3.16
N PRO A 149 10.37 -53.28 -2.11
CA PRO A 149 8.92 -53.05 -2.18
C PRO A 149 8.51 -51.56 -2.24
N TYR A 150 9.46 -50.63 -2.13
CA TYR A 150 9.21 -49.18 -2.17
C TYR A 150 9.91 -48.46 -3.34
N GLY A 151 10.53 -49.20 -4.27
CA GLY A 151 11.10 -48.60 -5.48
C GLY A 151 10.02 -48.14 -6.46
N THR A 152 10.06 -46.89 -6.90
CA THR A 152 9.28 -46.40 -8.03
C THR A 152 9.73 -47.11 -9.31
N ALA A 153 9.01 -48.14 -9.73
CA ALA A 153 9.19 -48.70 -11.06
C ALA A 153 8.57 -47.74 -12.08
N LEU A 154 9.42 -47.05 -12.84
CA LEU A 154 9.00 -46.37 -14.07
C LEU A 154 8.81 -47.46 -15.12
N VAL A 155 7.56 -47.70 -15.52
CA VAL A 155 7.25 -48.61 -16.64
C VAL A 155 7.27 -47.78 -17.92
N GLU A 156 8.27 -48.04 -18.76
CA GLU A 156 8.36 -47.51 -20.12
C GLU A 156 7.41 -48.30 -21.04
N PRO A 157 6.60 -47.65 -21.89
CA PRO A 157 5.60 -48.36 -22.68
C PRO A 157 6.26 -49.09 -23.85
N ALA A 158 6.04 -50.41 -23.93
CA ALA A 158 6.38 -51.18 -25.12
C ALA A 158 5.49 -50.72 -26.28
N SER A 159 6.13 -50.17 -27.31
CA SER A 159 5.53 -49.88 -28.61
C SER A 159 5.04 -51.17 -29.26
N ALA A 160 3.80 -51.15 -29.78
CA ALA A 160 3.30 -52.18 -30.67
C ALA A 160 4.00 -52.04 -32.04
N GLY A 161 4.82 -53.02 -32.42
CA GLY A 161 5.19 -53.23 -33.81
C GLY A 161 4.03 -53.85 -34.57
N ARG A 162 3.86 -53.47 -35.85
CA ARG A 162 3.19 -54.35 -36.82
C ARG A 162 4.08 -55.55 -37.10
#